data_AF-A0A2R3Z138-F1
#
_entry.id   AF-A0A2R3Z138-F1
#
_cell.length_a   1.000
_cell.length_b   1.000
_cell.length_c   1.000
_cell.angle_alpha   90.00
_cell.angle_beta   90.00
_cell.angle_gamma   90.00
#
_symmetry.space_group_name_H-M   'P 1'
#
loop_
_entity.id
_entity.type
_entity.pdbx_description
1 polymer ?
#
loop_
_entity_poly.entity_id
_entity_poly.type
_entity_poly.pdbx_seq_one_letter_code
_entity_poly.pdbx_strand_id
1 'polypeptide(L)' 'MEKKKKAAYVVLILSGILFIGNIILAYPDDFDKAFYMRILANFLLILAMMLSIRKSRKQEN' A
#
# COMPACT_ATOMS: atom_id res chain seq x y z
N MET A 1 6.56 16.67 -12.68
CA MET A 1 5.78 16.29 -11.48
C MET A 1 4.78 15.14 -11.75
N GLU A 2 4.15 15.08 -12.92
CA GLU A 2 3.12 14.08 -13.25
C GLU A 2 3.52 12.60 -13.10
N LYS A 3 4.74 12.23 -13.52
CA LYS A 3 5.22 10.83 -13.42
C LYS A 3 5.25 10.31 -11.97
N LYS A 4 5.60 11.17 -11.00
CA LYS A 4 5.69 10.80 -9.57
C LYS A 4 4.31 10.55 -8.96
N LYS A 5 3.30 11.36 -9.33
CA LYS A 5 1.91 11.15 -8.90
C LYS A 5 1.33 9.87 -9.49
N LYS A 6 1.55 9.62 -10.78
CA LYS A 6 1.10 8.39 -11.45
C LYS A 6 1.71 7.15 -10.79
N ALA A 7 3.01 7.18 -10.49
CA ALA A 7 3.67 6.11 -9.73
C ALA A 7 3.03 5.90 -8.35
N ALA A 8 2.67 6.98 -7.65
CA ALA A 8 2.09 6.87 -6.33
C ALA A 8 0.72 6.19 -6.32
N TYR A 9 -0.14 6.52 -7.27
CA TYR A 9 -1.43 5.85 -7.44
C TYR A 9 -1.28 4.39 -7.87
N VAL A 10 -0.33 4.08 -8.76
CA VAL A 10 -0.06 2.70 -9.19
C VAL A 10 0.38 1.83 -8.01
N VAL A 11 1.29 2.31 -7.17
CA VAL A 11 1.71 1.59 -5.97
C VAL A 11 0.54 1.38 -5.00
N LEU A 12 -0.36 2.36 -4.85
CA LEU A 12 -1.57 2.24 -4.03
C LEU A 12 -2.48 1.11 -4.52
N ILE A 13 -2.71 1.01 -5.83
CA ILE A 13 -3.51 -0.05 -6.45
C ILE A 13 -2.83 -1.41 -6.26
N LEU A 14 -1.52 -1.51 -6.54
CA LEU A 14 -0.75 -2.75 -6.36
C LEU A 14 -0.74 -3.21 -4.89
N SER A 15 -0.67 -2.26 -3.95
CA SER A 15 -0.72 -2.55 -2.51
C SER A 15 -2.07 -3.16 -2.12
N GLY A 16 -3.17 -2.64 -2.67
CA GLY A 16 -4.51 -3.20 -2.47
C GLY A 16 -4.64 -4.62 -3.02
N ILE A 17 -4.12 -4.89 -4.23
CA ILE A 17 -4.10 -6.25 -4.81
C ILE A 17 -3.27 -7.19 -3.93
N LEU A 18 -2.09 -6.75 -3.48
CA LEU A 18 -1.24 -7.51 -2.56
C LEU A 18 -1.93 -7.81 -1.23
N PHE A 19 -2.71 -6.86 -0.70
CA PHE A 19 -3.44 -7.04 0.55
C PHE A 19 -4.49 -8.14 0.40
N ILE A 20 -5.30 -8.08 -0.66
CA ILE A 20 -6.31 -9.12 -0.95
C ILE A 20 -5.63 -10.48 -1.21
N GLY A 21 -4.55 -10.50 -1.99
CA GLY A 21 -3.80 -11.73 -2.26
C GLY A 21 -3.23 -12.38 -1.00
N ASN A 22 -2.72 -11.60 -0.06
CA ASN A 22 -2.25 -12.12 1.23
C ASN A 22 -3.41 -12.70 2.07
N ILE A 23 -4.60 -12.09 2.03
CA ILE A 23 -5.78 -12.62 2.76
C ILE A 23 -6.25 -13.94 2.15
N ILE A 24 -6.32 -14.04 0.82
CA ILE A 24 -6.74 -15.28 0.14
C ILE A 24 -5.76 -16.42 0.41
N LEU A 25 -4.45 -16.15 0.41
CA LEU A 25 -3.43 -17.15 0.67
C LEU A 25 -3.38 -17.60 2.13
N ALA A 26 -3.75 -16.73 3.07
CA ALA A 26 -3.75 -17.05 4.49
C ALA A 26 -5.04 -17.75 4.96
N TYR A 27 -6.15 -17.58 4.24
CA TYR A 27 -7.42 -18.16 4.66
C TYR A 27 -7.52 -19.66 4.30
N PRO A 28 -7.98 -20.54 5.20
CA PRO A 28 -8.43 -20.26 6.57
C PRO A 28 -7.38 -20.44 7.68
N ASP A 29 -6.28 -21.15 7.44
CA ASP A 29 -5.44 -21.71 8.51
C ASP A 29 -4.07 -21.02 8.70
N ASP A 30 -3.65 -20.17 7.77
CA ASP A 30 -2.29 -19.60 7.70
C ASP A 30 -2.22 -18.13 8.17
N PHE A 31 -3.01 -17.78 9.19
CA PHE A 31 -2.94 -16.48 9.88
C PHE A 31 -1.80 -16.44 10.90
N ASP A 32 -0.56 -16.57 10.41
CA ASP A 32 0.63 -16.62 11.25
C ASP A 32 1.23 -15.22 11.53
N LYS A 33 2.30 -15.17 12.33
CA LYS A 33 3.02 -13.91 12.62
C LYS A 33 3.54 -13.24 11.34
N ALA A 34 3.92 -14.02 10.32
CA ALA A 34 4.39 -13.47 9.06
C ALA A 34 3.26 -12.79 8.29
N PHE A 35 2.05 -13.33 8.29
CA PHE A 35 0.86 -12.69 7.73
C PHE A 35 0.63 -11.31 8.34
N TYR A 36 0.60 -11.20 9.67
CA TYR A 36 0.39 -9.92 10.35
C TYR A 36 1.49 -8.90 10.02
N MET A 37 2.75 -9.34 9.91
CA MET A 37 3.85 -8.46 9.48
C MET A 37 3.71 -7.99 8.03
N ARG A 38 3.27 -8.87 7.12
CA ARG A 38 3.02 -8.51 5.71
C ARG A 38 1.88 -7.50 5.60
N ILE A 39 0.79 -7.72 6.33
CA ILE A 39 -0.36 -6.82 6.38
C ILE A 39 0.03 -5.47 6.96
N LEU A 40 0.78 -5.44 8.07
CA LEU A 40 1.26 -4.22 8.68
C LEU A 40 2.19 -3.42 7.75
N ALA A 41 3.14 -4.10 7.09
CA ALA A 41 4.05 -3.47 6.14
C ALA A 41 3.30 -2.87 4.94
N ASN A 42 2.30 -3.58 4.42
CA ASN A 42 1.45 -3.10 3.33
C ASN A 42 0.65 -1.86 3.76
N PHE A 43 0.10 -1.86 4.97
CA PHE A 43 -0.60 -0.72 5.54
C PHE A 43 0.30 0.52 5.68
N LEU A 44 1.51 0.34 6.20
CA LEU A 44 2.52 1.42 6.29
C LEU A 44 2.90 1.97 4.91
N LEU A 45 3.02 1.10 3.90
CA LEU A 45 3.28 1.51 2.53
C LEU A 45 2.15 2.39 1.97
N ILE A 46 0.90 1.99 2.17
CA ILE A 46 -0.28 2.78 1.77
C ILE A 46 -0.28 4.15 2.44
N LEU A 47 -0.01 4.20 3.75
CA LEU A 47 0.08 5.47 4.49
C LEU A 47 1.21 6.37 3.96
N ALA A 48 2.39 5.81 3.71
CA ALA A 48 3.52 6.56 3.16
C ALA A 48 3.19 7.16 1.78
N MET A 49 2.53 6.40 0.91
CA MET A 49 2.11 6.87 -0.40
C MET A 49 1.02 7.94 -0.31
N MET A 50 0.07 7.80 0.62
CA MET A 50 -0.95 8.80 0.88
C MET A 50 -0.34 10.12 1.37
N LEU A 51 0.62 10.08 2.29
CA LEU A 51 1.36 11.26 2.75
C LEU A 51 2.18 11.88 1.63
N SER A 52 2.83 11.06 0.80
CA SER A 52 3.59 11.51 -0.37
C SER A 52 2.71 12.25 -1.38
N ILE A 53 1.51 11.73 -1.67
CA ILE A 53 0.52 12.39 -2.53
C ILE A 53 0.06 13.72 -1.91
N ARG A 54 -0.26 13.74 -0.61
CA ARG A 54 -0.68 14.99 0.09
C ARG A 54 0.42 16.05 0.04
N LYS A 55 1.67 15.67 0.32
CA LYS A 55 2.84 16.57 0.25
C LYS A 55 3.07 17.08 -1.17
N SER A 56 2.96 16.21 -2.17
CA SER A 56 3.12 16.61 -3.58
C SER A 56 2.03 17.56 -4.06
N ARG A 57 0.80 17.49 -3.53
CA ARG A 57 -0.26 18.48 -3.84
C ARG A 57 0.01 19.83 -3.16
N LYS A 58 0.55 19.82 -1.93
CA LYS A 58 0.89 21.04 -1.19
C LYS A 58 2.08 21.81 -1.79
N GLN A 59 2.97 21.13 -2.52
CA GLN A 59 4.07 21.78 -3.25
C GLN A 59 3.69 22.32 -4.64
N GLU A 60 2.51 21.97 -5.15
CA GLU A 60 2.03 22.41 -6.46
C GLU A 60 1.06 23.60 -6.40
N ASN A 61 0.61 23.96 -5.19
CA ASN A 61 -0.11 25.21 -4.88
C ASN A 61 0.83 26.18 -4.16
#